data_AF-A0A7S4UWP9-F1
#
_entry.id   AF-A0A7S4UWP9-F1
#
_cell.length_a   1.000
_cell.length_b   1.000
_cell.length_c   1.000
_cell.angle_alpha   90.00
_cell.angle_beta   90.00
_cell.angle_gamma   90.00
#
_symmetry.space_group_name_H-M   'P 1'
#
loop_
_entity.id
_entity.type
_entity.pdbx_description
1 polymer ?
#
loop_
_entity_poly.entity_id
_entity_poly.type
_entity_poly.pdbx_seq_one_letter_code
_entity_poly.pdbx_strand_id
1 'polypeptide(L)'
;MAAGSSSDPGTLPPAADTYFEGAPGVLAVFDFDAEQIAEYRRRRQRVLRTLCPLSALGSCCPWSSGRGVERDSVEHLALTKEGIFYVKVPTKGSKVEVKVPYDQISMCYLKRPPGRGHCLFCVEETLWRNIILSSEGILVLKGLKHPQALQQALIDTASGRSA
;
A
#
# COMPACT_ATOMS: atom_id res chain seq x y z
N MET A 1 4.39 -31.85 15.13
CA MET A 1 4.08 -30.75 16.07
C MET A 1 3.77 -29.53 15.22
N ALA A 2 2.49 -29.23 15.01
CA ALA A 2 2.06 -28.11 14.19
C ALA A 2 1.94 -26.88 15.08
N ALA A 3 2.75 -25.86 14.81
CA ALA A 3 2.63 -24.55 15.45
C ALA A 3 1.33 -23.91 14.95
N GLY A 4 0.33 -23.83 15.82
CA GLY A 4 -0.87 -23.04 15.59
C GLY A 4 -0.49 -21.57 15.59
N SER A 5 -0.70 -20.91 14.46
CA SER A 5 -0.64 -19.46 14.30
C SER A 5 -1.81 -18.84 15.08
N SER A 6 -1.56 -18.51 16.34
CA SER A 6 -2.42 -17.64 17.13
C SER A 6 -2.28 -16.21 16.61
N SER A 7 -3.25 -15.77 15.81
CA SER A 7 -3.45 -14.35 15.52
C SER A 7 -4.01 -13.68 16.79
N ASP A 8 -3.13 -13.21 17.67
CA ASP A 8 -3.52 -12.32 18.76
C ASP A 8 -4.01 -11.00 18.18
N PRO A 9 -5.25 -10.57 18.47
CA PRO A 9 -5.77 -9.28 18.05
C PRO A 9 -5.18 -8.18 18.94
N GLY A 10 -3.95 -7.75 18.67
CA GLY A 10 -3.33 -6.66 19.42
C GLY A 10 -1.83 -6.50 19.26
N THR A 11 -1.13 -7.48 18.69
CA THR A 11 0.33 -7.36 18.49
C THR A 11 0.61 -6.90 17.07
N LEU A 12 1.14 -5.68 16.94
CA LEU A 12 1.69 -5.19 15.68
C LEU A 12 2.77 -6.16 15.19
N PRO A 13 2.74 -6.58 13.91
CA PRO A 13 3.77 -7.45 13.38
C PRO A 13 5.13 -6.74 13.45
N PRO A 14 6.22 -7.46 13.80
CA PRO A 14 7.55 -6.86 13.80
C PRO A 14 7.88 -6.38 12.38
N ALA A 15 8.18 -5.09 12.25
CA ALA A 15 8.65 -4.53 10.99
C ALA A 15 10.08 -4.98 10.73
N ALA A 16 10.37 -5.39 9.50
CA ALA A 16 11.74 -5.68 9.08
C ALA A 16 12.50 -4.40 8.66
N ASP A 17 11.77 -3.31 8.38
CA ASP A 17 12.34 -2.04 7.98
C ASP A 17 12.97 -1.28 9.17
N THR A 18 14.27 -1.04 9.07
CA THR A 18 15.06 -0.30 10.07
C THR A 18 15.19 1.19 9.76
N TYR A 19 14.54 1.70 8.69
CA TYR A 19 14.65 3.12 8.30
C TYR A 19 14.30 4.08 9.45
N PHE A 20 13.36 3.69 10.32
CA PHE A 20 12.91 4.47 11.47
C PHE A 20 13.53 4.03 12.80
N GLU A 21 14.55 3.17 12.77
CA GLU A 21 15.21 2.69 13.99
C GLU A 21 15.89 3.88 14.71
N GLY A 22 15.52 4.10 15.97
CA GLY A 22 16.01 5.24 16.76
C GLY A 22 15.28 6.57 16.51
N ALA A 23 14.29 6.62 15.62
CA ALA A 23 13.46 7.82 15.46
C ALA A 23 12.54 8.00 16.68
N PRO A 24 12.54 9.18 17.33
CA PRO A 24 11.77 9.40 18.55
C PRO A 24 10.26 9.36 18.27
N GLY A 25 9.51 8.67 19.12
CA GLY A 25 8.06 8.69 19.08
C GLY A 25 7.42 7.82 17.99
N VAL A 26 8.17 6.92 17.37
CA VAL A 26 7.63 5.85 16.51
C VAL A 26 6.88 4.84 17.36
N LEU A 27 5.64 4.56 16.96
CA LEU A 27 4.76 3.56 17.59
C LEU A 27 4.82 2.24 16.83
N ALA A 28 4.79 2.31 15.49
CA ALA A 28 4.75 1.15 14.63
C ALA A 28 5.41 1.45 13.29
N VAL A 29 6.04 0.45 12.68
CA VAL A 29 6.57 0.53 11.30
C VAL A 29 5.85 -0.52 10.47
N PHE A 30 5.58 -0.22 9.21
CA PHE A 30 4.83 -1.11 8.32
C PHE A 30 5.59 -1.37 7.03
N ASP A 31 5.86 -2.65 6.81
CA ASP A 31 6.56 -3.10 5.62
C ASP A 31 5.63 -3.26 4.41
N PHE A 32 6.19 -2.98 3.24
CA PHE A 32 5.63 -3.36 1.96
C PHE A 32 6.13 -4.75 1.55
N ASP A 33 5.25 -5.52 0.91
CA ASP A 33 5.59 -6.78 0.27
C ASP A 33 6.26 -6.50 -1.09
N ALA A 34 7.56 -6.25 -1.04
CA ALA A 34 8.36 -5.93 -2.23
C ALA A 34 8.29 -7.04 -3.29
N GLU A 35 8.19 -8.31 -2.87
CA GLU A 35 8.09 -9.45 -3.78
C GLU A 35 6.74 -9.46 -4.50
N GLN A 36 5.64 -9.29 -3.77
CA GLN A 36 4.30 -9.24 -4.35
C GLN A 36 4.13 -8.03 -5.27
N ILE A 37 4.66 -6.87 -4.88
CA ILE A 37 4.67 -5.67 -5.73
C ILE A 37 5.50 -5.91 -6.99
N ALA A 38 6.70 -6.50 -6.87
CA ALA A 38 7.55 -6.81 -8.01
C ALA A 38 6.90 -7.83 -8.94
N GLU A 39 6.28 -8.87 -8.40
CA GLU A 39 5.57 -9.88 -9.17
C GLU A 39 4.38 -9.27 -9.92
N TYR A 40 3.56 -8.45 -9.25
CA TYR A 40 2.47 -7.73 -9.89
C TYR A 40 2.97 -6.85 -11.05
N ARG A 41 4.07 -6.10 -10.84
CA ARG A 41 4.71 -5.29 -11.89
C ARG A 41 5.24 -6.14 -13.05
N ARG A 42 5.88 -7.28 -12.77
CA ARG A 42 6.38 -8.23 -13.80
C ARG A 42 5.24 -8.84 -14.59
N ARG A 43 4.17 -9.30 -13.93
CA ARG A 43 2.96 -9.85 -14.59
C ARG A 43 2.32 -8.79 -15.49
N ARG A 44 2.20 -7.56 -15.00
CA ARG A 44 1.69 -6.43 -15.79
C ARG A 44 2.53 -6.16 -17.03
N GLN A 45 3.85 -6.08 -16.89
CA GLN A 45 4.76 -5.88 -18.02
C GLN A 45 4.74 -7.04 -19.00
N ARG A 46 4.65 -8.28 -18.52
CA ARG A 46 4.54 -9.47 -19.39
C ARG A 46 3.28 -9.42 -20.22
N VAL A 47 2.12 -9.19 -19.60
CA VAL A 47 0.83 -9.06 -20.29
C VAL A 47 0.86 -7.92 -21.31
N LEU A 48 1.39 -6.75 -20.93
CA LEU A 48 1.56 -5.63 -21.86
C LEU A 48 2.45 -5.99 -23.06
N ARG A 49 3.58 -6.68 -22.84
CA ARG A 49 4.49 -7.10 -23.91
C ARG A 49 3.89 -8.18 -24.82
N THR A 50 3.16 -9.14 -24.26
CA THR A 50 2.55 -10.24 -25.03
C THR A 50 1.31 -9.80 -25.82
N LEU A 51 0.60 -8.77 -25.35
CA LEU A 51 -0.63 -8.28 -25.99
C LEU A 51 -0.39 -7.05 -26.90
N CYS A 52 0.73 -6.34 -26.77
CA CYS A 52 1.11 -5.26 -27.68
C CYS A 52 1.21 -5.64 -29.17
N PRO A 53 1.60 -6.86 -29.59
CA PRO A 53 1.54 -7.22 -31.01
C PRO A 53 0.11 -7.50 -31.51
N LEU A 54 -0.87 -7.74 -30.63
CA LEU A 54 -2.26 -8.04 -31.00
C LEU A 54 -3.16 -6.79 -31.11
N SER A 55 -2.73 -5.63 -30.60
CA SER A 55 -3.45 -4.36 -30.82
C SER A 55 -3.42 -3.84 -32.26
N ALA A 56 -2.68 -4.49 -33.16
CA ALA A 56 -2.75 -4.25 -34.60
C ALA A 56 -4.02 -4.84 -35.26
N LEU A 57 -4.69 -5.79 -34.60
CA LEU A 57 -5.96 -6.37 -35.04
C LEU A 57 -7.07 -5.80 -34.17
N GLY A 58 -7.53 -4.60 -34.52
CA GLY A 58 -8.41 -3.78 -33.69
C GLY A 58 -9.69 -4.47 -33.24
N SER A 59 -9.75 -4.88 -31.97
CA SER A 59 -10.93 -4.83 -31.11
C SER A 59 -10.57 -5.40 -29.73
N CYS A 60 -11.13 -4.83 -28.65
CA CYS A 60 -11.11 -5.34 -27.26
C CYS A 60 -9.87 -5.07 -26.36
N CYS A 61 -9.15 -3.96 -26.54
CA CYS A 61 -8.29 -3.46 -25.46
C CYS A 61 -8.90 -2.18 -24.84
N PRO A 62 -9.83 -2.27 -23.86
CA PRO A 62 -10.39 -1.11 -23.18
C PRO A 62 -9.40 -0.56 -22.14
N TRP A 63 -8.11 -0.46 -22.50
CA TRP A 63 -7.03 -0.02 -21.60
C TRP A 63 -6.83 1.50 -21.61
N SER A 64 -7.81 2.27 -22.13
CA SER A 64 -7.74 3.74 -22.16
C SER A 64 -8.25 4.42 -20.89
N SER A 65 -8.96 3.73 -19.98
CA SER A 65 -9.53 4.32 -18.75
C SER A 65 -8.75 3.97 -17.48
N GLY A 66 -7.41 4.02 -17.57
CA GLY A 66 -6.53 3.76 -16.44
C GLY A 66 -5.25 4.60 -16.45
N ARG A 67 -5.28 5.82 -17.01
CA ARG A 67 -4.20 6.83 -16.83
C ARG A 67 -4.21 7.42 -15.41
N GLY A 68 -4.47 6.60 -14.39
CA GLY A 68 -4.00 6.92 -13.05
C GLY A 68 -2.53 6.59 -13.05
N VAL A 69 -1.70 7.57 -13.40
CA VAL A 69 -0.27 7.44 -13.14
C VAL A 69 -0.16 7.30 -11.62
N GLU A 70 0.03 6.07 -11.17
CA GLU A 70 0.46 5.75 -9.81
C GLU A 70 1.88 6.32 -9.67
N ARG A 71 1.93 7.61 -9.33
CA ARG A 71 3.11 8.46 -9.56
C ARG A 71 4.06 8.52 -8.36
N ASP A 72 3.57 8.14 -7.19
CA ASP A 72 4.31 8.18 -5.93
C ASP A 72 4.23 6.79 -5.26
N SER A 73 5.32 6.04 -5.29
CA SER A 73 5.45 4.83 -4.45
C SER A 73 5.96 5.22 -3.08
N VAL A 74 5.20 4.89 -2.05
CA VAL A 74 5.66 4.92 -0.67
C VAL A 74 6.63 3.76 -0.46
N GLU A 75 7.82 4.06 0.07
CA GLU A 75 8.84 3.06 0.38
C GLU A 75 8.83 2.68 1.86
N HIS A 76 8.72 3.70 2.73
CA HIS A 76 8.78 3.54 4.18
C HIS A 76 7.52 4.14 4.79
N LEU A 77 6.93 3.46 5.76
CA LEU A 77 5.73 3.89 6.48
C LEU A 77 5.88 3.61 7.98
N ALA A 78 5.67 4.64 8.79
CA ALA A 78 5.62 4.54 10.24
C ALA A 78 4.41 5.30 10.81
N LEU A 79 3.88 4.78 11.90
CA LEU A 79 2.99 5.51 12.79
C LEU A 79 3.81 6.10 13.91
N THR A 80 3.59 7.37 14.18
CA THR A 80 4.22 8.10 15.30
C THR A 80 3.14 8.60 16.25
N LYS A 81 3.53 9.14 17.40
CA LYS A 81 2.58 9.79 18.34
C LYS A 81 1.85 10.99 17.73
N GLU A 82 2.47 11.66 16.76
CA GLU A 82 1.94 12.89 16.18
C GLU A 82 1.15 12.65 14.89
N GLY A 83 1.34 11.50 14.23
CA GLY A 83 0.68 11.21 12.97
C GLY A 83 1.35 10.08 12.18
N ILE A 84 0.94 9.95 10.92
CA ILE A 84 1.53 9.02 9.96
C ILE A 84 2.76 9.67 9.33
N PHE A 85 3.89 9.00 9.39
CA PHE A 85 5.11 9.39 8.71
C PHE A 85 5.40 8.44 7.56
N TYR A 86 5.63 8.95 6.36
CA TYR A 86 5.96 8.11 5.22
C TYR A 86 6.95 8.76 4.28
N VAL A 87 7.72 7.94 3.59
CA VAL A 87 8.69 8.37 2.59
C VAL A 87 8.20 7.94 1.23
N LYS A 88 8.01 8.92 0.33
CA LYS A 88 7.65 8.67 -1.06
C LYS A 88 8.79 9.01 -1.99
N VAL A 89 8.96 8.21 -3.03
CA VAL A 89 9.97 8.47 -4.06
C VAL A 89 9.28 8.83 -5.37
N PRO A 90 9.26 10.12 -5.75
CA PRO A 90 8.72 10.54 -7.04
C PRO A 90 9.59 10.00 -8.18
N THR A 91 8.98 9.69 -9.32
CA THR A 91 9.64 9.01 -10.46
C THR A 91 10.87 9.73 -11.02
N LYS A 92 11.05 11.02 -10.71
CA LYS A 92 12.16 11.86 -11.14
C LYS A 92 12.57 12.85 -10.03
N GLY A 93 12.84 12.37 -8.81
CA GLY A 93 13.25 13.26 -7.73
C GLY A 93 13.90 12.55 -6.56
N SER A 94 14.31 13.35 -5.58
CA SER A 94 14.79 12.89 -4.29
C SER A 94 13.65 12.30 -3.46
N LYS A 95 13.98 11.45 -2.50
CA LYS A 95 13.04 10.98 -1.49
C LYS A 95 12.36 12.17 -0.81
N VAL A 96 11.05 12.10 -0.65
CA VAL A 96 10.25 13.11 0.04
C VAL A 96 9.67 12.47 1.28
N GLU A 97 10.05 13.01 2.42
CA GLU A 97 9.48 12.64 3.72
C GLU A 97 8.22 13.47 3.95
N VAL A 98 7.13 12.81 4.31
CA VAL A 98 5.84 13.46 4.54
C VAL A 98 5.30 12.98 5.87
N LYS A 99 4.81 13.92 6.67
CA LYS A 99 4.15 13.66 7.94
C LYS A 99 2.72 14.18 7.86
N VAL A 100 1.75 13.29 8.07
CA VAL A 100 0.32 13.62 8.09
C VAL A 100 -0.16 13.48 9.54
N PRO A 101 -0.45 14.60 10.22
CA PRO A 101 -1.01 14.61 11.56
C PRO A 101 -2.35 13.85 11.67
N TYR A 102 -2.66 13.27 12.83
CA TYR A 102 -3.90 12.49 13.02
C TYR A 102 -5.18 13.33 12.91
N ASP A 103 -5.13 14.59 13.34
CA ASP A 103 -6.24 15.56 13.25
C ASP A 103 -6.62 15.87 11.80
N GLN A 104 -5.69 15.68 10.87
CA GLN A 104 -5.93 15.85 9.44
C GLN A 104 -6.53 14.62 8.78
N ILE A 105 -6.56 13.46 9.44
CA ILE A 105 -7.06 12.21 8.88
C ILE A 105 -8.56 12.12 9.12
N SER A 106 -9.32 12.15 8.02
CA SER A 106 -10.77 12.05 8.06
C SER A 106 -11.26 10.60 8.04
N MET A 107 -10.66 9.75 7.21
CA MET A 107 -11.10 8.37 7.03
C MET A 107 -9.93 7.47 6.62
N CYS A 108 -9.97 6.23 7.07
CA CYS A 108 -9.09 5.15 6.60
C CYS A 108 -9.95 3.93 6.27
N TYR A 109 -9.79 3.37 5.07
CA TYR A 109 -10.47 2.14 4.70
C TYR A 109 -9.61 1.25 3.81
N LEU A 110 -9.85 -0.05 3.96
CA LEU A 110 -9.16 -1.09 3.23
C LEU A 110 -9.97 -1.50 2.00
N LYS A 111 -9.37 -1.38 0.82
CA LYS A 111 -9.96 -1.86 -0.43
C LYS A 111 -9.32 -3.19 -0.81
N ARG A 112 -10.17 -4.23 -0.84
CA ARG A 112 -9.78 -5.57 -1.32
C ARG A 112 -9.43 -5.52 -2.81
N PRO A 113 -8.39 -6.25 -3.26
CA PRO A 113 -8.16 -6.46 -4.68
C PRO A 113 -9.44 -6.99 -5.35
N PRO A 114 -9.87 -6.45 -6.50
CA PRO A 114 -10.94 -7.05 -7.28
C PRO A 114 -10.42 -8.41 -7.75
N GLY A 115 -10.83 -9.50 -7.08
CA GLY A 115 -10.46 -10.85 -7.48
C GLY A 115 -10.83 -11.13 -8.94
N ARG A 116 -10.19 -12.14 -9.54
CA ARG A 116 -10.23 -12.53 -10.96
C ARG A 116 -11.23 -11.75 -11.80
N GLY A 117 -10.74 -10.66 -12.39
CA GLY A 117 -11.44 -9.97 -13.46
C GLY A 117 -11.69 -10.94 -14.61
N HIS A 118 -12.92 -10.94 -15.15
CA HIS A 118 -13.39 -11.78 -16.26
C HIS A 118 -12.74 -11.45 -17.63
N CYS A 119 -11.58 -10.82 -17.66
CA CYS A 119 -10.93 -10.38 -18.89
C CYS A 119 -9.54 -10.99 -19.00
N LEU A 120 -9.34 -11.83 -20.03
CA LEU A 120 -8.04 -12.42 -20.42
C LEU A 120 -6.96 -11.36 -20.68
N PHE A 121 -7.35 -10.11 -20.95
CA PHE A 121 -6.47 -9.00 -21.27
C PHE A 121 -6.19 -8.07 -20.09
N CYS A 122 -6.91 -8.20 -18.98
CA CYS A 122 -6.69 -7.38 -17.79
C CYS A 122 -5.76 -8.09 -16.82
N VAL A 123 -4.70 -7.40 -16.41
CA VAL A 123 -3.85 -7.88 -15.32
C VAL A 123 -4.67 -7.78 -14.04
N GLU A 124 -4.95 -8.94 -13.44
CA GLU A 124 -5.66 -9.02 -12.17
C GLU A 124 -4.89 -8.20 -11.13
N GLU A 125 -5.58 -7.23 -10.53
CA GLU A 125 -5.01 -6.49 -9.42
C GLU A 125 -5.06 -7.35 -8.17
N THR A 126 -3.90 -7.78 -7.72
CA THR A 126 -3.72 -8.72 -6.60
C THR A 126 -3.29 -8.03 -5.31
N LEU A 127 -2.97 -6.74 -5.38
CA LEU A 127 -2.48 -5.96 -4.24
C LEU A 127 -3.65 -5.34 -3.46
N TRP A 128 -3.63 -5.51 -2.14
CA TRP A 128 -4.47 -4.73 -1.24
C TRP A 128 -4.11 -3.25 -1.30
N ARG A 129 -5.13 -2.40 -1.12
CA ARG A 129 -4.96 -0.94 -1.07
C ARG A 129 -5.52 -0.39 0.24
N ASN A 130 -4.68 0.22 1.06
CA ASN A 130 -5.16 1.09 2.14
C ASN A 130 -5.32 2.50 1.58
N ILE A 131 -6.50 3.08 1.77
CA ILE A 131 -6.80 4.43 1.33
C ILE A 131 -7.01 5.27 2.59
N ILE A 132 -6.19 6.28 2.76
CA ILE A 132 -6.24 7.24 3.86
C ILE A 132 -6.60 8.60 3.25
N LEU A 133 -7.72 9.16 3.70
CA LEU A 133 -8.19 10.48 3.30
C LEU A 133 -7.75 11.49 4.36
N SER A 134 -6.92 12.45 3.95
CA SER A 134 -6.51 13.58 4.78
C SER A 134 -6.94 14.91 4.16
N SER A 135 -6.88 16.00 4.94
CA SER A 135 -7.07 17.36 4.42
C SER A 135 -6.07 17.73 3.32
N GLU A 136 -4.89 17.12 3.31
CA GLU A 136 -3.83 17.35 2.31
C GLU A 136 -4.00 16.50 1.05
N GLY A 137 -4.84 15.45 1.09
CA GLY A 137 -5.14 14.64 -0.08
C GLY A 137 -5.43 13.17 0.23
N ILE A 138 -5.23 12.33 -0.79
CA ILE A 138 -5.52 10.89 -0.72
C ILE A 138 -4.19 10.13 -0.73
N LEU A 139 -3.88 9.48 0.39
CA LEU A 139 -2.75 8.56 0.49
C LEU A 139 -3.22 7.14 0.16
N VAL A 140 -2.67 6.56 -0.91
CA VAL A 140 -2.96 5.20 -1.35
C VAL A 140 -1.73 4.33 -1.13
N LEU A 141 -1.81 3.43 -0.15
CA LEU A 141 -0.74 2.49 0.17
C LEU A 141 -1.08 1.14 -0.47
N LYS A 142 -0.21 0.65 -1.36
CA LYS A 142 -0.42 -0.62 -2.07
C LYS A 142 0.60 -1.66 -1.69
N GLY A 143 0.14 -2.89 -1.47
CA GLY A 143 1.04 -4.01 -1.19
C GLY A 143 1.67 -3.94 0.20
N LEU A 144 0.96 -3.40 1.19
CA LEU A 144 1.36 -3.55 2.59
C LEU A 144 1.28 -5.03 2.98
N LYS A 145 2.25 -5.57 3.74
CA LYS A 145 2.21 -6.98 4.20
C LYS A 145 1.00 -7.27 5.09
N HIS A 146 0.73 -6.35 6.02
CA HIS A 146 -0.34 -6.48 7.02
C HIS A 146 -1.30 -5.29 6.96
N PRO A 147 -2.12 -5.18 5.91
CA PRO A 147 -2.93 -3.98 5.69
C PRO A 147 -4.01 -3.78 6.77
N GLN A 148 -4.52 -4.87 7.34
CA GLN A 148 -5.49 -4.83 8.44
C GLN A 148 -4.86 -4.32 9.75
N ALA A 149 -3.60 -4.67 10.01
CA ALA A 149 -2.88 -4.22 11.20
C ALA A 149 -2.69 -2.70 11.20
N LEU A 150 -2.43 -2.10 10.03
CA LEU A 150 -2.36 -0.64 9.89
C LEU A 150 -3.69 0.03 10.24
N GLN A 151 -4.80 -0.51 9.71
CA GLN A 151 -6.12 0.05 10.00
C GLN A 151 -6.47 -0.05 11.48
N GLN A 152 -6.18 -1.20 12.11
CA GLN A 152 -6.41 -1.40 13.54
C GLN A 152 -5.56 -0.44 14.37
N ALA A 153 -4.27 -0.30 14.05
CA ALA A 153 -3.36 0.61 14.75
C ALA A 153 -3.82 2.07 14.68
N LEU A 154 -4.36 2.50 13.54
CA LEU A 154 -4.93 3.84 13.39
C LEU A 154 -6.18 4.04 14.25
N ILE A 155 -7.05 3.04 14.34
CA ILE A 155 -8.24 3.08 15.20
C ILE A 155 -7.83 3.13 16.66
N ASP A 156 -6.88 2.29 17.08
CA ASP A 156 -6.40 2.23 18.45
C ASP A 156 -5.79 3.58 18.84
N THR A 157 -4.91 4.13 17.99
CA THR A 157 -4.30 5.45 18.20
C THR A 157 -5.33 6.57 18.26
N ALA A 158 -6.33 6.59 17.36
CA ALA A 158 -7.40 7.59 17.37
C ALA A 158 -8.32 7.47 18.59
N SER A 159 -8.49 6.25 19.13
CA SER A 159 -9.29 5.99 20.33
C SER A 159 -8.55 6.24 21.64
N GLY A 160 -7.27 6.66 21.58
CA GLY A 160 -6.42 6.84 22.75
C GLY A 160 -6.02 5.52 23.44
N ARG A 161 -6.33 4.37 22.83
CA ARG A 161 -5.82 3.07 23.26
C ARG A 161 -4.43 2.94 22.67
N SER A 162 -3.41 3.17 23.49
CA SER A 162 -2.03 2.99 23.04
C SER A 162 -1.86 1.56 22.52
N ALA A 163 -1.40 1.45 21.27
CA ALA A 163 -0.97 0.20 20.64
C ALA A 163 0.27 -0.38 21.33
#